data_AF-A0A0S8EAL3-F1
#
_entry.id   AF-A0A0S8EAL3-F1
#
_cell.length_a   1.000
_cell.length_b   1.000
_cell.length_c   1.000
_cell.angle_alpha   90.00
_cell.angle_beta   90.00
_cell.angle_gamma   90.00
#
_symmetry.space_group_name_H-M   'P 1'
#
loop_
_entity.id
_entity.type
_entity.pdbx_description
1 polymer ?
#
loop_
_entity_poly.entity_id
_entity_poly.type
_entity_poly.pdbx_seq_one_letter_code
_entity_poly.pdbx_strand_id
1 'polypeptide(L)'
;MAEEVMKMFPDVKDALKKSLSWETNFKPQIVLIRDRDAFVRAAGSEIFLAYAVPRRYLIVLDASRVYSKPFTLETTLKHEMCHLLLHHSIANRNLPRWLDEGICQWASGGISELLATNGGSALARAITADTVMRIKDLETFPKDEASLVLAYEQSKSLIEYINSRYGHDSILRILAYAREGYPAEQSLQKSLSVGLPELEQMWQEHLRGTYSWFSYLSSHLYTILFVLAGLITIYGFIRFLKKKREYADEEEGDAF
;
A
#
# COMPACT_ATOMS: atom_id res chain seq x y z
N MET A 1 25.95 -0.37 7.09
CA MET A 1 25.51 -0.12 5.70
C MET A 1 25.64 -1.36 4.82
N ALA A 2 26.78 -1.67 4.18
CA ALA A 2 26.86 -2.83 3.29
C ALA A 2 26.65 -4.18 4.00
N GLU A 3 27.26 -4.36 5.18
CA GLU A 3 27.08 -5.58 6.00
C GLU A 3 25.63 -5.79 6.47
N GLU A 4 24.91 -4.69 6.71
CA GLU A 4 23.52 -4.69 7.15
C GLU A 4 22.58 -5.12 6.03
N VAL A 5 22.78 -4.60 4.81
CA VAL A 5 22.10 -5.05 3.60
C VAL A 5 22.32 -6.56 3.40
N MET A 6 23.56 -7.04 3.55
CA MET A 6 23.88 -8.46 3.42
C MET A 6 23.18 -9.33 4.45
N LYS A 7 23.01 -8.85 5.69
CA LYS A 7 22.29 -9.57 6.75
C LYS A 7 20.79 -9.65 6.50
N MET A 8 20.16 -8.61 5.95
CA MET A 8 18.73 -8.58 5.65
C MET A 8 18.35 -9.31 4.35
N PHE A 9 19.32 -9.51 3.45
CA PHE A 9 19.05 -10.06 2.13
C PHE A 9 18.34 -11.42 2.13
N PRO A 10 18.68 -12.40 3.00
CA PRO A 10 17.94 -13.65 3.09
C PRO A 10 16.48 -13.44 3.49
N ASP A 11 16.20 -12.59 4.48
CA ASP A 11 14.85 -12.32 4.96
C ASP A 11 13.98 -11.66 3.87
N VAL A 12 14.57 -10.72 3.12
CA VAL A 12 13.90 -10.10 1.96
C VAL A 12 13.54 -11.13 0.89
N LYS A 13 14.46 -12.07 0.60
CA LYS A 13 14.21 -13.15 -0.36
C LYS A 13 13.08 -14.06 0.11
N ASP A 14 13.10 -14.47 1.38
CA ASP A 14 12.07 -15.35 1.94
C ASP A 14 10.70 -14.68 2.00
N ALA A 15 10.66 -13.39 2.34
CA ALA A 15 9.43 -12.60 2.31
C ALA A 15 8.83 -12.52 0.90
N LEU A 16 9.64 -12.26 -0.13
CA LEU A 16 9.15 -12.23 -1.52
C LEU A 16 8.74 -13.59 -2.02
N LYS A 17 9.48 -14.65 -1.67
CA LYS A 17 9.10 -16.02 -1.98
C LYS A 17 7.75 -16.38 -1.37
N LYS A 18 7.48 -15.96 -0.14
CA LYS A 18 6.19 -16.15 0.52
C LYS A 18 5.06 -15.38 -0.20
N SER A 19 5.33 -14.16 -0.65
CA SER A 19 4.31 -13.30 -1.29
C SER A 19 4.05 -13.63 -2.76
N LEU A 20 5.04 -14.12 -3.51
CA LEU A 20 4.95 -14.34 -4.96
C LEU A 20 5.05 -15.82 -5.36
N SER A 21 5.37 -16.71 -4.41
CA SER A 21 5.64 -18.14 -4.67
C SER A 21 6.75 -18.39 -5.69
N TRP A 22 7.67 -17.43 -5.87
CA TRP A 22 8.75 -17.51 -6.86
C TRP A 22 10.13 -17.56 -6.19
N GLU A 23 11.01 -18.38 -6.74
CA GLU A 23 12.40 -18.49 -6.29
C GLU A 23 13.28 -17.40 -6.91
N THR A 24 14.20 -16.86 -6.12
CA THR A 24 15.22 -15.92 -6.63
C THR A 24 16.46 -16.69 -7.05
N ASN A 25 16.54 -17.01 -8.35
CA ASN A 25 17.63 -17.79 -8.96
C ASN A 25 18.75 -16.94 -9.60
N PHE A 26 18.71 -15.62 -9.41
CA PHE A 26 19.73 -14.68 -9.87
C PHE A 26 20.47 -14.04 -8.68
N LYS A 27 21.62 -13.42 -8.96
CA LYS A 27 22.44 -12.71 -7.98
C LYS A 27 22.38 -11.21 -8.24
N PRO A 28 21.60 -10.45 -7.46
CA PRO A 28 21.51 -9.02 -7.63
C PRO A 28 22.75 -8.29 -7.08
N GLN A 29 23.13 -7.21 -7.75
CA GLN A 29 24.12 -6.25 -7.29
C GLN A 29 23.41 -5.12 -6.57
N ILE A 30 23.90 -4.72 -5.41
CA ILE A 30 23.33 -3.61 -4.63
C ILE A 30 24.38 -2.53 -4.50
N VAL A 31 24.10 -1.34 -5.02
CA VAL A 31 24.98 -0.18 -4.98
C VAL A 31 24.38 0.86 -4.03
N LEU A 32 25.20 1.30 -3.08
CA LEU A 32 24.85 2.32 -2.09
C LEU A 32 25.51 3.64 -2.50
N ILE A 33 24.72 4.65 -2.85
CA ILE A 33 25.21 5.99 -3.16
C ILE A 33 24.99 6.90 -1.95
N ARG A 34 26.06 7.49 -1.40
CA ARG A 34 25.99 8.42 -0.26
C ARG A 34 25.77 9.87 -0.68
N ASP A 35 26.24 10.24 -1.87
CA ASP A 35 26.05 11.57 -2.44
C ASP A 35 24.64 11.67 -3.03
N ARG A 36 23.76 12.44 -2.38
CA ARG A 36 22.37 12.62 -2.79
C ARG A 36 22.27 13.19 -4.19
N ASP A 37 23.10 14.17 -4.55
CA ASP A 37 23.03 14.82 -5.86
C ASP A 37 23.46 13.85 -6.96
N ALA A 38 24.47 13.02 -6.69
CA ALA A 38 24.85 11.93 -7.58
C ALA A 38 23.73 10.91 -7.75
N PHE A 39 23.03 10.55 -6.67
CA PHE A 39 21.88 9.65 -6.74
C PHE A 39 20.74 10.26 -7.56
N VAL A 40 20.34 11.50 -7.28
CA VAL A 40 19.23 12.19 -7.97
C VAL A 40 19.51 12.31 -9.46
N ARG A 41 20.75 12.68 -9.85
CA ARG A 41 21.15 12.72 -11.27
C ARG A 41 21.03 11.36 -11.95
N ALA A 42 21.34 10.27 -11.24
CA ALA A 42 21.24 8.91 -11.78
C ALA A 42 19.78 8.40 -11.81
N ALA A 43 18.99 8.72 -10.80
CA ALA A 43 17.60 8.30 -10.65
C ALA A 43 16.63 9.13 -11.52
N GLY A 44 17.02 10.35 -11.89
CA GLY A 44 16.20 11.28 -12.68
C GLY A 44 15.07 11.93 -11.91
N SER A 45 14.98 11.74 -10.59
CA SER A 45 13.96 12.34 -9.74
C SER A 45 14.42 12.52 -8.30
N GLU A 46 13.97 13.60 -7.66
CA GLU A 46 14.25 13.94 -6.27
C GLU A 46 13.37 13.19 -5.26
N ILE A 47 12.31 12.52 -5.70
CA ILE A 47 11.41 11.80 -4.79
C ILE A 47 11.83 10.34 -4.56
N PHE A 48 12.64 9.78 -5.46
CA PHE A 48 13.10 8.40 -5.36
C PHE A 48 14.15 8.24 -4.27
N LEU A 49 14.04 7.13 -3.54
CA LEU A 49 14.99 6.67 -2.52
C LEU A 49 15.82 5.47 -3.02
N ALA A 50 15.33 4.81 -4.05
CA ALA A 50 15.97 3.67 -4.69
C ALA A 50 15.46 3.54 -6.13
N TYR A 51 16.17 2.73 -6.92
CA TYR A 51 15.66 2.22 -8.18
C TYR A 51 16.34 0.90 -8.57
N ALA A 52 15.61 0.06 -9.28
CA ALA A 52 16.11 -1.18 -9.86
C ALA A 52 16.42 -1.02 -11.36
N VAL A 53 17.44 -1.73 -11.82
CA VAL A 53 17.76 -1.92 -13.25
C VAL A 53 17.70 -3.42 -13.56
N PRO A 54 16.52 -3.96 -13.88
CA PRO A 54 16.29 -5.40 -14.02
C PRO A 54 17.24 -6.12 -14.96
N ARG A 55 17.55 -5.53 -16.13
CA ARG A 55 18.47 -6.11 -17.13
C ARG A 55 19.89 -6.33 -16.61
N ARG A 56 20.27 -5.67 -15.52
CA ARG A 56 21.59 -5.79 -14.88
C ARG A 56 21.53 -6.48 -13.52
N TYR A 57 20.33 -6.90 -13.09
CA TYR A 57 20.06 -7.34 -11.72
C TYR A 57 20.62 -6.36 -10.68
N LEU A 58 20.49 -5.05 -10.95
CA LEU A 58 21.10 -4.01 -10.12
C LEU A 58 20.03 -3.28 -9.31
N ILE A 59 20.30 -3.05 -8.04
CA ILE A 59 19.53 -2.16 -7.16
C ILE A 59 20.46 -1.02 -6.75
N VAL A 60 19.99 0.21 -6.86
CA VAL A 60 20.71 1.40 -6.42
C VAL A 60 19.91 2.07 -5.31
N LEU A 61 20.54 2.28 -4.16
CA LEU A 61 19.92 2.86 -2.96
C LEU A 61 20.58 4.19 -2.63
N ASP A 62 19.77 5.18 -2.25
CA ASP A 62 20.24 6.41 -1.62
C ASP A 62 20.56 6.15 -0.14
N ALA A 63 21.82 5.89 0.14
CA ALA A 63 22.31 5.61 1.48
C ALA A 63 22.23 6.82 2.42
N SER A 64 22.00 8.04 1.92
CA SER A 64 21.81 9.23 2.75
C SER A 64 20.42 9.30 3.39
N ARG A 65 19.41 8.65 2.78
CA ARG A 65 18.00 8.76 3.20
C ARG A 65 17.33 7.44 3.57
N VAL A 66 17.75 6.32 2.97
CA VAL A 66 17.07 5.01 3.13
C VAL A 66 17.07 4.48 4.58
N TYR A 67 17.93 5.03 5.45
CA TYR A 67 18.02 4.70 6.87
C TYR A 67 17.16 5.61 7.78
N SER A 68 16.49 6.62 7.22
CA SER A 68 15.73 7.61 7.99
C SER A 68 14.25 7.27 8.02
N LYS A 69 13.62 7.33 9.20
CA LYS A 69 12.16 7.19 9.33
C LYS A 69 11.42 8.24 8.47
N PRO A 70 10.25 7.91 7.88
CA PRO A 70 9.47 6.68 8.04
C PRO A 70 9.98 5.49 7.22
N PHE A 71 11.04 5.65 6.44
CA PHE A 71 11.56 4.64 5.53
C PHE A 71 12.34 3.54 6.27
N THR A 72 12.20 2.31 5.80
CA THR A 72 13.04 1.20 6.23
C THR A 72 13.82 0.65 5.03
N LEU A 73 15.09 0.33 5.27
CA LEU A 73 15.95 -0.31 4.29
C LEU A 73 15.37 -1.66 3.84
N GLU A 74 14.74 -2.39 4.77
CA GLU A 74 14.09 -3.67 4.47
C GLU A 74 12.95 -3.50 3.45
N THR A 75 11.98 -2.61 3.69
CA THR A 75 10.85 -2.39 2.77
C THR A 75 11.32 -1.88 1.42
N THR A 76 12.28 -0.94 1.40
CA THR A 76 12.86 -0.41 0.16
C THR A 76 13.55 -1.51 -0.63
N LEU A 77 14.38 -2.33 0.01
CA LEU A 77 15.07 -3.43 -0.65
C LEU A 77 14.10 -4.49 -1.16
N LYS A 78 13.04 -4.79 -0.39
CA LYS A 78 11.98 -5.73 -0.79
C LYS A 78 11.22 -5.24 -2.03
N HIS A 79 10.95 -3.95 -2.11
CA HIS A 79 10.32 -3.33 -3.29
C HIS A 79 11.22 -3.43 -4.53
N GLU A 80 12.47 -2.99 -4.45
CA GLU A 80 13.38 -3.04 -5.60
C GLU A 80 13.73 -4.46 -6.03
N MET A 81 13.80 -5.39 -5.08
CA MET A 81 13.99 -6.81 -5.37
C MET A 81 12.78 -7.42 -6.08
N CYS A 82 11.57 -7.01 -5.72
CA CYS A 82 10.35 -7.42 -6.43
C CYS A 82 10.44 -7.03 -7.91
N HIS A 83 10.87 -5.80 -8.24
CA HIS A 83 11.06 -5.37 -9.63
C HIS A 83 12.00 -6.31 -10.39
N LEU A 84 13.15 -6.67 -9.79
CA LEU A 84 14.08 -7.63 -10.40
C LEU A 84 13.41 -8.99 -10.65
N LEU A 85 12.63 -9.48 -9.69
CA LEU A 85 11.99 -10.79 -9.76
C LEU A 85 10.85 -10.85 -10.79
N LEU A 86 10.03 -9.79 -10.87
CA LEU A 86 8.97 -9.66 -11.87
C LEU A 86 9.56 -9.62 -13.28
N HIS A 87 10.52 -8.73 -13.53
CA HIS A 87 11.15 -8.58 -14.84
C HIS A 87 12.11 -9.72 -15.22
N HIS A 88 12.54 -10.55 -14.27
CA HIS A 88 13.22 -11.80 -14.56
C HIS A 88 12.26 -12.84 -15.17
N SER A 89 11.00 -12.83 -14.73
CA SER A 89 10.03 -13.90 -15.04
C SER A 89 9.01 -13.51 -16.10
N ILE A 90 8.72 -12.21 -16.26
CA ILE A 90 7.70 -11.67 -17.16
C ILE A 90 8.36 -10.74 -18.17
N ALA A 91 7.99 -10.90 -19.45
CA ALA A 91 8.44 -9.98 -20.50
C ALA A 91 7.85 -8.57 -20.29
N ASN A 92 8.66 -7.51 -20.45
CA ASN A 92 8.23 -6.13 -20.23
C ASN A 92 6.90 -5.73 -20.90
N ARG A 93 6.63 -6.24 -22.10
CA ARG A 93 5.37 -5.96 -22.83
C ARG A 93 4.11 -6.50 -22.14
N ASN A 94 4.25 -7.44 -21.22
CA ASN A 94 3.15 -8.07 -20.48
C ASN A 94 3.02 -7.52 -19.05
N LEU A 95 3.94 -6.61 -18.65
CA LEU A 95 4.01 -6.05 -17.31
C LEU A 95 3.95 -4.51 -17.41
N PRO A 96 2.75 -3.94 -17.59
CA PRO A 96 2.58 -2.48 -17.63
C PRO A 96 2.93 -1.88 -16.26
N ARG A 97 3.27 -0.58 -16.26
CA ARG A 97 3.85 0.05 -15.07
C ARG A 97 2.93 0.03 -13.85
N TRP A 98 1.63 0.19 -14.03
CA TRP A 98 0.68 0.09 -12.93
C TRP A 98 0.66 -1.31 -12.26
N LEU A 99 0.85 -2.39 -13.02
CA LEU A 99 0.86 -3.74 -12.48
C LEU A 99 2.18 -4.02 -11.76
N ASP A 100 3.29 -3.65 -12.39
CA ASP A 100 4.65 -3.72 -11.84
C ASP A 100 4.72 -3.05 -10.45
N GLU A 101 4.37 -1.76 -10.41
CA GLU A 101 4.42 -0.96 -9.20
C GLU A 101 3.37 -1.40 -8.18
N GLY A 102 2.15 -1.71 -8.61
CA GLY A 102 1.10 -2.18 -7.71
C GLY A 102 1.50 -3.45 -6.97
N ILE A 103 2.04 -4.44 -7.69
CA ILE A 103 2.48 -5.72 -7.11
C ILE A 103 3.67 -5.51 -6.18
N CYS A 104 4.66 -4.71 -6.58
CA CYS A 104 5.84 -4.50 -5.75
C CYS A 104 5.55 -3.67 -4.50
N GLN A 105 4.59 -2.76 -4.54
CA GLN A 105 4.12 -2.04 -3.33
C GLN A 105 3.29 -2.94 -2.41
N TRP A 106 2.46 -3.82 -2.98
CA TRP A 106 1.69 -4.80 -2.21
C TRP A 106 2.61 -5.84 -1.54
N ALA A 107 3.58 -6.38 -2.29
CA ALA A 107 4.54 -7.35 -1.78
C ALA A 107 5.52 -6.72 -0.78
N SER A 108 5.83 -5.41 -0.92
CA SER A 108 6.72 -4.68 -0.02
C SER A 108 6.06 -4.31 1.32
N GLY A 109 4.74 -4.13 1.36
CA GLY A 109 4.00 -3.68 2.54
C GLY A 109 3.64 -2.20 2.55
N GLY A 110 3.91 -1.41 1.48
CA GLY A 110 3.35 -0.06 1.35
C GLY A 110 4.17 1.03 0.63
N ILE A 111 3.47 2.13 0.29
CA ILE A 111 3.97 3.36 -0.38
C ILE A 111 4.64 4.35 0.56
N SER A 112 4.09 4.48 1.77
CA SER A 112 4.50 5.51 2.75
C SER A 112 5.98 5.38 3.14
N GLU A 113 6.57 4.23 2.82
CA GLU A 113 7.97 3.88 3.05
C GLU A 113 8.84 3.92 1.78
N LEU A 114 8.34 4.42 0.64
CA LEU A 114 9.08 4.43 -0.63
C LEU A 114 9.20 5.81 -1.28
N LEU A 115 8.21 6.68 -1.07
CA LEU A 115 8.24 8.05 -1.57
C LEU A 115 8.48 9.04 -0.43
N ALA A 116 9.35 10.02 -0.68
CA ALA A 116 9.63 11.16 0.19
C ALA A 116 8.46 12.13 0.37
N THR A 117 7.21 11.68 0.25
CA THR A 117 6.00 12.51 0.25
C THR A 117 5.01 12.00 1.30
N ASN A 118 4.11 12.86 1.76
CA ASN A 118 3.01 12.49 2.66
C ASN A 118 1.97 11.65 1.89
N GLY A 119 2.34 10.41 1.55
CA GLY A 119 1.49 9.44 0.85
C GLY A 119 0.28 9.04 1.69
N GLY A 120 -0.86 8.88 1.03
CA GLY A 120 -2.14 8.50 1.63
C GLY A 120 -3.28 9.51 1.41
N SER A 121 -2.99 10.65 0.77
CA SER A 121 -4.00 11.69 0.51
C SER A 121 -4.25 11.97 -0.97
N ALA A 122 -3.36 11.56 -1.89
CA ALA A 122 -3.52 11.90 -3.29
C ALA A 122 -4.71 11.17 -3.90
N LEU A 123 -4.81 9.86 -3.68
CA LEU A 123 -5.93 9.04 -4.13
C LEU A 123 -7.24 9.46 -3.49
N ALA A 124 -7.25 9.72 -2.18
CA ALA A 124 -8.43 10.21 -1.48
C ALA A 124 -8.96 11.52 -2.09
N ARG A 125 -8.07 12.50 -2.33
CA ARG A 125 -8.42 13.75 -3.03
C ARG A 125 -8.92 13.49 -4.44
N ALA A 126 -8.25 12.62 -5.18
CA ALA A 126 -8.62 12.32 -6.56
C ALA A 126 -10.02 11.69 -6.65
N ILE A 127 -10.39 10.82 -5.70
CA ILE A 127 -11.72 10.22 -5.64
C ILE A 127 -12.78 11.27 -5.32
N THR A 128 -12.54 12.16 -4.35
CA THR A 128 -13.48 13.24 -4.01
C THR A 128 -13.65 14.24 -5.15
N ALA A 129 -12.58 14.52 -5.89
CA ALA A 129 -12.60 15.46 -7.02
C ALA A 129 -12.99 14.81 -8.36
N ASP A 130 -13.26 13.51 -8.39
CA ASP A 130 -13.52 12.73 -9.61
C ASP A 130 -12.41 12.86 -10.68
N THR A 131 -11.15 12.83 -10.23
CA THR A 131 -9.93 13.01 -11.05
C THR A 131 -9.03 11.77 -11.04
N VAL A 132 -9.58 10.60 -10.71
CA VAL A 132 -8.86 9.31 -10.78
C VAL A 132 -8.46 9.04 -12.23
N MET A 133 -7.19 8.72 -12.47
CA MET A 133 -6.68 8.38 -13.79
C MET A 133 -7.19 7.01 -14.23
N ARG A 134 -7.44 6.83 -15.53
CA ARG A 134 -7.81 5.51 -16.04
C ARG A 134 -6.64 4.54 -15.94
N ILE A 135 -6.88 3.29 -15.54
CA ILE A 135 -5.78 2.31 -15.36
C ILE A 135 -5.00 2.07 -16.65
N LYS A 136 -5.67 2.06 -17.81
CA LYS A 136 -5.00 1.95 -19.12
C LYS A 136 -4.04 3.11 -19.42
N ASP A 137 -4.30 4.31 -18.87
CA ASP A 137 -3.42 5.46 -19.07
C ASP A 137 -2.16 5.36 -18.20
N LEU A 138 -2.14 4.42 -17.24
CA LEU A 138 -1.02 4.11 -16.35
C LEU A 138 -0.13 2.96 -16.84
N GLU A 139 -0.25 2.56 -18.12
CA GLU A 139 0.79 1.72 -18.75
C GLU A 139 2.17 2.40 -18.69
N THR A 140 2.19 3.73 -18.76
CA THR A 140 3.34 4.59 -18.50
C THR A 140 2.96 5.64 -17.46
N PHE A 141 3.83 5.90 -16.49
CA PHE A 141 3.54 6.88 -15.45
C PHE A 141 3.77 8.33 -15.93
N PRO A 142 2.98 9.28 -15.41
CA PRO A 142 3.17 10.69 -15.69
C PRO A 142 4.49 11.20 -15.07
N LYS A 143 4.98 12.34 -15.59
CA LYS A 143 6.29 12.89 -15.20
C LYS A 143 6.20 13.93 -14.09
N ASP A 144 5.05 14.59 -13.95
CA ASP A 144 4.83 15.55 -12.88
C ASP A 144 4.64 14.82 -11.55
N GLU A 145 5.23 15.38 -10.49
CA GLU A 145 5.31 14.71 -9.19
C GLU A 145 3.93 14.37 -8.61
N ALA A 146 2.97 15.29 -8.70
CA ALA A 146 1.64 15.10 -8.13
C ALA A 146 0.90 13.94 -8.79
N SER A 147 0.87 13.88 -10.13
CA SER A 147 0.24 12.78 -10.84
C SER A 147 1.04 11.49 -10.73
N LEU A 148 2.37 11.56 -10.61
CA LEU A 148 3.21 10.39 -10.39
C LEU A 148 2.88 9.72 -9.06
N VAL A 149 2.80 10.50 -7.96
CA VAL A 149 2.37 10.02 -6.64
C VAL A 149 0.97 9.39 -6.73
N LEU A 150 0.04 10.02 -7.44
CA LEU A 150 -1.30 9.46 -7.64
C LEU A 150 -1.27 8.14 -8.43
N ALA A 151 -0.42 8.01 -9.45
CA ALA A 151 -0.26 6.78 -10.23
C ALA A 151 0.23 5.62 -9.35
N TYR A 152 1.20 5.88 -8.47
CA TYR A 152 1.68 4.92 -7.48
C TYR A 152 0.55 4.48 -6.52
N GLU A 153 -0.17 5.43 -5.92
CA GLU A 153 -1.29 5.16 -5.00
C GLU A 153 -2.42 4.38 -5.67
N GLN A 154 -2.82 4.76 -6.90
CA GLN A 154 -3.82 4.04 -7.67
C GLN A 154 -3.41 2.59 -7.94
N SER A 155 -2.18 2.40 -8.44
CA SER A 155 -1.63 1.09 -8.78
C SER A 155 -1.65 0.15 -7.58
N LYS A 156 -1.18 0.61 -6.42
CA LYS A 156 -1.21 -0.17 -5.17
C LYS A 156 -2.65 -0.51 -4.78
N SER A 157 -3.53 0.48 -4.73
CA SER A 157 -4.89 0.29 -4.23
C SER A 157 -5.70 -0.67 -5.11
N LEU A 158 -5.43 -0.72 -6.42
CA LEU A 158 -6.05 -1.70 -7.31
C LEU A 158 -5.60 -3.13 -6.97
N ILE A 159 -4.31 -3.36 -6.72
CA ILE A 159 -3.80 -4.66 -6.31
C ILE A 159 -4.32 -5.06 -4.92
N GLU A 160 -4.38 -4.11 -3.98
CA GLU A 160 -4.98 -4.34 -2.66
C GLU A 160 -6.47 -4.68 -2.76
N TYR A 161 -7.20 -4.04 -3.67
CA TYR A 161 -8.59 -4.37 -3.97
C TYR A 161 -8.75 -5.77 -4.57
N ILE A 162 -7.88 -6.15 -5.51
CA ILE A 162 -7.87 -7.50 -6.07
C ILE A 162 -7.60 -8.53 -4.96
N ASN A 163 -6.60 -8.28 -4.11
CA ASN A 163 -6.28 -9.15 -2.99
C ASN A 163 -7.44 -9.27 -1.99
N SER A 164 -8.08 -8.16 -1.63
CA SER A 164 -9.17 -8.16 -0.65
C SER A 164 -10.44 -8.83 -1.17
N ARG A 165 -10.74 -8.68 -2.47
CA ARG A 165 -11.95 -9.22 -3.10
C ARG A 165 -11.80 -10.63 -3.63
N TYR A 166 -10.66 -10.97 -4.24
CA TYR A 166 -10.44 -12.23 -4.95
C TYR A 166 -9.36 -13.11 -4.28
N GLY A 167 -8.72 -12.63 -3.23
CA GLY A 167 -7.72 -13.36 -2.45
C GLY A 167 -6.32 -13.35 -3.06
N HIS A 168 -5.34 -13.73 -2.25
CA HIS A 168 -3.92 -13.77 -2.62
C HIS A 168 -3.64 -14.61 -3.87
N ASP A 169 -4.26 -15.79 -3.99
CA ASP A 169 -4.06 -16.70 -5.12
C ASP A 169 -4.45 -16.08 -6.46
N SER A 170 -5.36 -15.10 -6.47
CA SER A 170 -5.75 -14.40 -7.70
C SER A 170 -4.59 -13.59 -8.29
N ILE A 171 -3.77 -12.97 -7.43
CA ILE A 171 -2.57 -12.24 -7.83
C ILE A 171 -1.54 -13.21 -8.41
N LEU A 172 -1.33 -14.35 -7.75
CA LEU A 172 -0.41 -15.38 -8.26
C LEU A 172 -0.83 -15.90 -9.64
N ARG A 173 -2.14 -16.11 -9.85
CA ARG A 173 -2.68 -16.50 -11.17
C ARG A 173 -2.49 -15.41 -12.23
N ILE A 174 -2.69 -14.12 -11.90
CA ILE A 174 -2.42 -13.00 -12.82
C ILE A 174 -0.96 -13.03 -13.27
N LEU A 175 -0.02 -13.17 -12.31
CA LEU A 175 1.41 -13.23 -12.59
C LEU A 175 1.80 -14.48 -13.39
N ALA A 176 1.14 -15.62 -13.13
CA ALA A 176 1.34 -16.84 -13.90
C ALA A 176 0.94 -16.66 -15.38
N TYR A 177 -0.24 -16.09 -15.67
CA TYR A 177 -0.64 -15.80 -17.05
C TYR A 177 0.29 -14.77 -17.71
N ALA A 178 0.72 -13.73 -16.99
CA ALA A 178 1.66 -12.76 -17.53
C ALA A 178 2.99 -13.42 -17.93
N ARG A 179 3.47 -14.36 -17.11
CA ARG A 179 4.66 -15.20 -17.37
C ARG A 179 4.48 -16.13 -18.56
N GLU A 180 3.28 -16.67 -18.78
CA GLU A 180 2.94 -17.49 -19.96
C GLU A 180 2.92 -16.70 -21.27
N GLY A 181 2.96 -15.37 -21.20
CA GLY A 181 3.01 -14.53 -22.40
C GLY A 181 1.77 -13.68 -22.62
N TYR A 182 0.73 -13.79 -21.78
CA TYR A 182 -0.49 -13.01 -21.92
C TYR A 182 -0.28 -11.53 -21.51
N PRO A 183 -0.81 -10.57 -22.28
CA PRO A 183 -0.88 -9.17 -21.85
C PRO A 183 -1.62 -9.02 -20.52
N ALA A 184 -1.31 -7.97 -19.76
CA ALA A 184 -1.87 -7.79 -18.41
C ALA A 184 -3.40 -7.81 -18.35
N GLU A 185 -4.09 -7.16 -19.29
CA GLU A 185 -5.55 -7.19 -19.35
C GLU A 185 -6.11 -8.60 -19.53
N GLN A 186 -5.47 -9.41 -20.39
CA GLN A 186 -5.86 -10.81 -20.60
C GLN A 186 -5.54 -11.67 -19.38
N SER A 187 -4.41 -11.43 -18.73
CA SER A 187 -4.02 -12.11 -17.48
C SER A 187 -5.01 -11.83 -16.34
N LEU A 188 -5.46 -10.57 -16.20
CA LEU A 188 -6.54 -10.19 -15.29
C LEU A 188 -7.84 -10.91 -15.64
N GLN A 189 -8.27 -10.83 -16.89
CA GLN A 189 -9.53 -11.42 -17.33
C GLN A 189 -9.56 -12.93 -17.12
N LYS A 190 -8.47 -13.63 -17.42
CA LYS A 190 -8.36 -15.08 -17.19
C LYS A 190 -8.34 -15.45 -15.70
N SER A 191 -7.73 -14.63 -14.85
CA SER A 191 -7.61 -14.92 -13.42
C SER A 191 -8.87 -14.58 -12.61
N LEU A 192 -9.55 -13.49 -12.99
CA LEU A 192 -10.66 -12.90 -12.23
C LEU A 192 -12.03 -13.09 -12.91
N SER A 193 -12.05 -13.55 -14.16
CA SER A 193 -13.24 -13.64 -15.02
C SER A 193 -13.94 -12.30 -15.28
N VAL A 194 -13.26 -11.17 -15.05
CA VAL A 194 -13.75 -9.81 -15.30
C VAL A 194 -12.72 -9.02 -16.12
N GLY A 195 -13.20 -8.19 -17.06
CA GLY A 195 -12.32 -7.34 -17.86
C GLY A 195 -11.75 -6.16 -17.05
N LEU A 196 -10.63 -5.57 -17.52
CA LEU A 196 -10.03 -4.42 -16.85
C LEU A 196 -11.01 -3.22 -16.67
N PRO A 197 -11.83 -2.84 -17.66
CA PRO A 197 -12.78 -1.73 -17.48
C PRO A 197 -13.83 -1.99 -16.39
N GLU A 198 -14.33 -3.22 -16.31
CA GLU A 198 -15.30 -3.62 -15.29
C GLU A 198 -14.65 -3.66 -13.90
N LEU A 199 -13.45 -4.25 -13.80
CA LEU A 199 -12.67 -4.27 -12.57
C LEU A 199 -12.38 -2.85 -12.06
N GLU A 200 -12.00 -1.95 -12.97
CA GLU A 200 -11.75 -0.54 -12.67
C GLU A 200 -12.99 0.14 -12.09
N GLN A 201 -14.17 -0.06 -12.69
CA GLN A 201 -15.42 0.48 -12.17
C GLN A 201 -15.71 -0.06 -10.76
N MET A 202 -15.63 -1.38 -10.58
CA MET A 202 -15.90 -2.03 -9.29
C MET A 202 -14.92 -1.60 -8.18
N TRP A 203 -13.67 -1.31 -8.55
CA TRP A 203 -12.65 -0.77 -7.67
C TRP A 203 -12.97 0.69 -7.28
N GLN A 204 -13.30 1.55 -8.23
CA GLN A 204 -13.66 2.95 -7.95
C GLN A 204 -14.92 3.05 -7.08
N GLU A 205 -15.93 2.21 -7.32
CA GLU A 205 -17.14 2.13 -6.48
C GLU A 205 -16.80 1.72 -5.04
N HIS A 206 -15.92 0.72 -4.87
CA HIS A 206 -15.44 0.29 -3.55
C HIS A 206 -14.68 1.40 -2.83
N LEU A 207 -13.83 2.15 -3.53
CA LEU A 207 -13.12 3.28 -2.96
C LEU A 207 -14.06 4.40 -2.55
N ARG A 208 -15.03 4.79 -3.40
CA ARG A 208 -16.02 5.81 -3.07
C ARG A 208 -16.80 5.45 -1.81
N GLY A 209 -17.23 4.19 -1.66
CA GLY A 209 -17.87 3.72 -0.42
C GLY A 209 -16.94 3.81 0.80
N THR A 210 -15.67 3.44 0.63
CA THR A 210 -14.65 3.46 1.69
C THR A 210 -14.33 4.89 2.16
N TYR A 211 -14.06 5.80 1.23
CA TYR A 211 -13.74 7.19 1.59
C TYR A 211 -14.97 7.99 2.04
N SER A 212 -16.16 7.66 1.55
CA SER A 212 -17.40 8.28 2.03
C SER A 212 -17.67 7.95 3.50
N TRP A 213 -17.48 6.69 3.94
CA TRP A 213 -17.64 6.37 5.36
C TRP A 213 -16.53 6.99 6.21
N PHE A 214 -15.29 6.99 5.72
CA PHE A 214 -14.15 7.52 6.47
C PHE A 214 -14.26 9.04 6.64
N SER A 215 -14.64 9.74 5.57
CA SER A 215 -14.92 11.17 5.61
C SER A 215 -16.10 11.48 6.53
N TYR A 216 -17.18 10.69 6.48
CA TYR A 216 -18.31 10.84 7.40
C TYR A 216 -17.89 10.64 8.87
N LEU A 217 -17.17 9.56 9.18
CA LEU A 217 -16.71 9.27 10.54
C LEU A 217 -15.75 10.34 11.06
N SER A 218 -14.79 10.77 10.24
CA SER A 218 -13.81 11.79 10.61
C SER A 218 -14.48 13.16 10.85
N SER A 219 -15.39 13.58 9.96
CA SER A 219 -16.13 14.84 10.12
C SER A 219 -17.09 14.86 11.31
N HIS A 220 -17.61 13.70 11.72
CA HIS A 220 -18.54 13.56 12.85
C HIS A 220 -17.87 13.06 14.13
N LEU A 221 -16.54 12.94 14.16
CA LEU A 221 -15.81 12.34 15.29
C LEU A 221 -16.12 13.06 16.60
N TYR A 222 -16.07 14.40 16.61
CA TYR A 222 -16.37 15.19 17.82
C TYR A 222 -17.83 15.00 18.28
N THR A 223 -18.77 14.93 17.35
CA THR A 223 -20.19 14.69 17.66
C THR A 223 -20.40 13.29 18.24
N ILE A 224 -19.76 12.27 17.67
CA ILE A 224 -19.84 10.89 18.16
C ILE A 224 -19.24 10.80 19.57
N LEU A 225 -18.07 11.40 19.79
CA LEU A 225 -17.43 11.46 21.11
C LEU A 225 -18.30 12.20 22.13
N PHE A 226 -18.94 13.30 21.73
CA PHE A 226 -19.84 14.07 22.58
C PHE A 226 -21.08 13.25 22.99
N VAL A 227 -21.71 12.55 22.05
CA VAL A 227 -22.85 11.66 22.33
C VAL A 227 -22.43 10.51 23.26
N LEU A 228 -21.28 9.87 23.01
CA LEU A 228 -20.74 8.82 23.88
C LEU A 228 -20.48 9.33 25.30
N ALA A 229 -19.87 10.51 25.42
CA ALA A 229 -19.66 11.15 26.72
C ALA A 229 -20.98 11.42 27.44
N GLY A 230 -21.98 11.97 26.74
CA GLY A 230 -23.32 12.18 27.28
C GLY A 230 -23.98 10.89 27.78
N LEU A 231 -23.89 9.80 27.02
CA LEU A 231 -24.41 8.49 27.42
C LEU A 231 -23.70 7.94 28.67
N ILE A 232 -22.38 8.08 28.76
CA ILE A 232 -21.60 7.68 29.94
C ILE A 232 -22.02 8.51 31.16
N THR A 233 -22.22 9.82 31.01
CA THR A 233 -22.70 10.69 32.09
C THR A 233 -24.09 10.29 32.55
N ILE A 234 -25.03 10.03 31.63
CA ILE A 234 -26.38 9.57 31.96
C ILE A 234 -26.33 8.23 32.69
N TYR A 235 -25.54 7.27 32.20
CA TYR A 235 -25.37 5.97 32.86
C TYR A 235 -24.78 6.11 34.26
N GLY A 236 -23.74 6.93 34.43
CA GLY A 236 -23.14 7.25 35.72
C GLY A 236 -24.15 7.88 36.68
N PHE A 237 -24.98 8.79 36.19
CA PHE A 237 -26.02 9.45 36.96
C PHE A 237 -27.13 8.47 37.39
N ILE A 238 -27.59 7.60 36.49
CA ILE A 238 -28.57 6.54 36.82
C ILE A 238 -28.00 5.61 37.89
N ARG A 239 -26.73 5.21 37.76
CA ARG A 239 -26.05 4.36 38.75
C ARG A 239 -25.93 5.06 40.10
N PHE A 240 -25.61 6.36 40.11
CA PHE A 240 -25.57 7.17 41.32
C PHE A 240 -26.94 7.24 42.00
N LEU A 241 -28.03 7.47 41.25
CA LEU A 241 -29.39 7.50 41.78
C LEU A 241 -29.82 6.14 42.37
N LYS A 242 -29.48 5.02 41.72
CA LYS A 242 -29.74 3.68 42.26
C LYS A 242 -29.02 3.45 43.59
N LYS A 243 -27.72 3.75 43.63
CA LYS A 243 -26.90 3.60 44.84
C LYS A 243 -27.42 4.47 45.99
N LYS A 244 -27.85 5.70 45.71
CA LYS A 244 -28.45 6.59 46.74
C LYS A 244 -29.75 6.01 47.32
N ARG A 245 -30.55 5.34 46.50
CA ARG A 245 -31.82 4.73 46.93
C ARG A 245 -31.59 3.49 47.80
N GLU A 246 -30.59 2.67 47.47
CA GLU A 246 -30.19 1.52 48.30
C GLU A 246 -29.75 1.94 49.71
N TYR A 247 -28.95 3.02 49.87
CA TYR A 247 -28.58 3.51 51.20
C TYR A 247 -29.76 4.08 52.00
N ALA A 248 -30.74 4.69 51.33
CA ALA A 248 -31.93 5.22 52.01
C ALA A 248 -32.85 4.08 52.52
N ASP A 249 -32.95 2.97 51.77
CA ASP A 249 -33.72 1.79 52.18
C ASP A 249 -32.99 1.01 53.31
N GLU A 250 -31.66 1.05 53.38
CA GLU A 250 -30.86 0.48 54.50
C GLU A 250 -31.00 1.30 55.81
N GLU A 251 -31.00 2.65 55.75
CA GLU A 251 -31.19 3.51 56.93
C GLU A 251 -32.61 3.42 57.53
N GLU A 252 -33.65 3.17 56.71
CA GLU A 252 -35.01 2.95 57.20
C GLU A 252 -35.22 1.52 57.76
N GLY A 253 -34.45 0.53 57.29
CA GLY A 253 -34.52 -0.86 57.75
C GLY A 253 -33.89 -1.10 59.13
N ASP A 254 -32.85 -0.33 59.49
CA ASP A 254 -32.19 -0.39 60.80
C ASP A 254 -32.91 0.45 61.90
N ALA A 255 -33.97 1.18 61.53
CA ALA A 255 -34.74 2.03 62.44
C ALA A 255 -35.96 1.33 63.10
N PHE A 256 -36.10 0.01 62.97
CA PHE A 256 -37.19 -0.79 63.57
C PHE A 256 -36.69 -1.87 64.55
#